data_AF-A0A7M1KNM8-F1
#
_entry.id   AF-A0A7M1KNM8-F1
#
_cell.length_a   1.000
_cell.length_b   1.000
_cell.length_c   1.000
_cell.angle_alpha   90.00
_cell.angle_beta   90.00
_cell.angle_gamma   90.00
#
_symmetry.space_group_name_H-M   'P 1'
#
loop_
_entity.id
_entity.type
_entity.pdbx_description
1 polymer ?
#
loop_
_entity_poly.entity_id
_entity_poly.type
_entity_poly.pdbx_seq_one_letter_code
_entity_poly.pdbx_strand_id
1 'polypeptide(L)'
;MKINFDNNVVIGGKSVIKAPDDMPLDFSGSGNQIFNVENVFDFYSRNSPEDLGLNPDVPRENLESLVSGLVAIRDEPVERKKALIDGSGIAAWLKAGVSLADLTSRLIQLCDKVPT
;
A
#
# COMPACT_ATOMS: atom_id res chain seq x y z
N MET A 1 -13.52 -2.11 -8.62
CA MET A 1 -13.30 -1.19 -9.75
C MET A 1 -13.40 -1.98 -11.04
N LYS A 2 -14.20 -1.51 -12.00
CA LYS A 2 -14.31 -2.15 -13.32
C LYS A 2 -13.47 -1.41 -14.34
N ILE A 3 -12.65 -2.13 -15.09
CA ILE A 3 -11.78 -1.58 -16.14
C ILE A 3 -12.13 -2.32 -17.43
N ASN A 4 -12.55 -1.57 -18.45
CA ASN A 4 -12.73 -2.09 -19.81
C ASN A 4 -11.59 -1.55 -20.67
N PHE A 5 -10.80 -2.45 -21.24
CA PHE A 5 -9.60 -2.12 -22.00
C PHE A 5 -9.67 -2.81 -23.35
N ASP A 6 -10.25 -2.16 -24.36
CA ASP A 6 -10.47 -2.75 -25.68
C ASP A 6 -9.74 -1.98 -26.78
N ASN A 7 -9.16 -2.72 -27.73
CA ASN A 7 -8.52 -2.20 -28.95
C ASN A 7 -7.40 -1.17 -28.72
N ASN A 8 -6.61 -1.33 -27.66
CA ASN A 8 -5.48 -0.46 -27.35
C ASN A 8 -4.15 -1.01 -27.88
N VAL A 9 -3.22 -0.11 -28.20
CA VAL A 9 -1.82 -0.46 -28.42
C VAL A 9 -0.98 0.17 -27.32
N VAL A 10 -0.32 -0.65 -26.50
CA VAL A 10 0.58 -0.23 -25.43
C VAL A 10 2.01 -0.61 -25.81
N ILE A 11 2.92 0.36 -25.78
CA ILE A 11 4.33 0.16 -26.14
C ILE A 11 5.21 0.73 -25.02
N GLY A 12 5.99 -0.14 -24.38
CA GLY A 12 6.89 0.23 -23.29
C GLY A 12 6.19 0.41 -21.94
N GLY A 13 6.96 0.32 -20.86
CA GLY A 13 6.50 0.55 -19.48
C GLY A 13 6.71 -0.67 -18.57
N LYS A 14 6.63 -0.44 -17.26
CA LYS A 14 6.72 -1.54 -16.26
C LYS A 14 5.42 -2.30 -16.15
N SER A 15 4.28 -1.60 -16.11
CA SER A 15 2.98 -2.27 -16.07
C SER A 15 1.83 -1.53 -16.70
N VAL A 16 0.83 -2.30 -17.20
CA VAL A 16 -0.41 -1.75 -17.77
C VAL A 16 -1.38 -1.37 -16.66
N ILE A 17 -1.53 -2.23 -15.66
CA ILE A 17 -2.29 -1.95 -14.44
C ILE A 17 -1.38 -2.14 -13.24
N LYS A 18 -1.34 -1.13 -12.36
CA LYS A 18 -0.71 -1.21 -11.06
C LYS A 18 -1.74 -0.93 -9.98
N ALA A 19 -1.98 -1.90 -9.10
CA ALA A 19 -3.02 -1.80 -8.08
C ALA A 19 -2.63 -2.55 -6.80
N PRO A 20 -3.23 -2.20 -5.65
CA PRO A 20 -3.17 -3.02 -4.45
C PRO A 20 -3.70 -4.44 -4.65
N ASP A 21 -3.11 -5.42 -3.97
CA ASP A 21 -3.56 -6.83 -3.96
C ASP A 21 -4.94 -7.03 -3.30
N ASP A 22 -5.34 -6.11 -2.41
CA ASP A 22 -6.65 -6.10 -1.75
C ASP A 22 -7.74 -5.33 -2.52
N MET A 23 -7.41 -4.74 -3.66
CA MET A 23 -8.36 -3.95 -4.44
C MET A 23 -9.23 -4.87 -5.32
N PRO A 24 -10.56 -4.91 -5.13
CA PRO A 24 -11.43 -5.71 -5.99
C PRO A 24 -11.41 -5.11 -7.41
N LEU A 25 -10.79 -5.82 -8.35
CA LEU A 25 -10.58 -5.37 -9.73
C LEU A 25 -11.27 -6.33 -10.71
N ASP A 26 -12.20 -5.79 -11.49
CA ASP A 26 -12.91 -6.49 -12.57
C ASP A 26 -12.38 -5.94 -13.90
N PHE A 27 -11.42 -6.65 -14.50
CA PHE A 27 -10.80 -6.26 -15.77
C PHE A 27 -11.38 -7.08 -16.92
N SER A 28 -11.89 -6.38 -17.94
CA SER A 28 -12.26 -6.99 -19.21
C SER A 28 -11.56 -6.28 -20.37
N GLY A 29 -11.13 -7.04 -21.36
CA GLY A 29 -10.45 -6.45 -22.51
C GLY A 29 -10.27 -7.41 -23.67
N SER A 30 -10.34 -6.87 -24.88
CA SER A 30 -10.22 -7.59 -26.14
C SER A 30 -9.50 -6.74 -27.20
N GLY A 31 -8.84 -7.39 -28.16
CA GLY A 31 -8.22 -6.69 -29.29
C GLY A 31 -7.00 -5.82 -28.97
N ASN A 32 -6.41 -5.93 -27.77
CA ASN A 32 -5.24 -5.12 -27.40
C ASN A 32 -3.93 -5.72 -27.92
N GLN A 33 -2.97 -4.85 -28.24
CA GLN A 33 -1.60 -5.20 -28.57
C GLN A 33 -0.66 -4.58 -27.53
N ILE A 34 0.11 -5.41 -26.82
CA ILE A 34 1.00 -4.98 -25.75
C ILE A 34 2.43 -5.38 -26.12
N PHE A 35 3.32 -4.41 -26.26
CA PHE A 35 4.71 -4.61 -26.65
C PHE A 35 5.65 -4.02 -25.61
N ASN A 36 6.70 -4.77 -25.26
CA ASN A 36 7.76 -4.31 -24.34
C ASN A 36 7.26 -3.79 -22.98
N VAL A 37 6.21 -4.40 -22.43
CA VAL A 37 5.75 -4.16 -21.06
C VAL A 37 6.21 -5.32 -20.17
N GLU A 38 6.79 -5.02 -19.00
CA GLU A 38 7.30 -6.08 -18.10
C GLU A 38 6.15 -6.92 -17.51
N ASN A 39 5.11 -6.27 -16.99
CA ASN A 39 3.97 -6.95 -16.35
C ASN A 39 2.63 -6.36 -16.82
N VAL A 40 1.68 -7.18 -17.27
CA VAL A 40 0.34 -6.66 -17.60
C VAL A 40 -0.38 -6.18 -16.33
N PHE A 41 -0.26 -6.94 -15.23
CA PHE A 41 -0.75 -6.57 -13.91
C PHE A 41 0.40 -6.59 -12.91
N ASP A 42 0.59 -5.49 -12.19
CA ASP A 42 1.53 -5.32 -11.09
C ASP A 42 0.73 -5.07 -9.80
N PHE A 43 0.40 -6.15 -9.10
CA PHE A 43 -0.29 -6.06 -7.83
C PHE A 43 0.72 -5.94 -6.69
N TYR A 44 0.60 -4.88 -5.90
CA TYR A 44 1.48 -4.64 -4.76
C TYR A 44 0.71 -4.82 -3.46
N SER A 45 1.34 -5.46 -2.48
CA SER A 45 0.80 -5.46 -1.14
C SER A 45 0.93 -4.06 -0.56
N ARG A 46 -0.16 -3.49 -0.03
CA ARG A 46 -0.13 -2.15 0.60
C ARG A 46 0.81 -2.07 1.82
N ASN A 47 1.23 -3.24 2.33
CA ASN A 47 1.91 -3.37 3.61
C ASN A 47 3.29 -4.01 3.51
N SER A 48 4.02 -3.86 2.39
CA SER A 48 5.43 -4.26 2.39
C SER A 48 6.18 -3.43 3.44
N PRO A 49 6.83 -4.06 4.45
CA PRO A 49 7.57 -3.35 5.48
C PRO A 49 8.56 -2.32 4.91
N GLU A 50 9.12 -2.64 3.75
CA GLU A 50 10.09 -1.80 3.05
C GLU A 50 9.50 -0.47 2.56
N ASP A 51 8.25 -0.46 2.11
CA ASP A 51 7.54 0.76 1.66
C ASP A 51 7.22 1.69 2.84
N LEU A 52 7.09 1.12 4.04
CA LEU A 52 6.94 1.84 5.30
C LEU A 52 8.28 2.32 5.88
N GLY A 53 9.42 1.94 5.27
CA GLY A 53 10.73 2.23 5.81
C GLY A 53 11.09 1.38 7.04
N LEU A 54 10.44 0.23 7.19
CA LEU A 54 10.71 -0.76 8.23
C LEU A 54 11.69 -1.82 7.71
N ASN A 55 12.43 -2.42 8.64
CA ASN A 55 13.28 -3.58 8.37
C ASN A 55 12.39 -4.75 7.89
N PRO A 56 12.77 -5.50 6.83
CA PRO A 56 12.05 -6.71 6.40
C PRO A 56 11.83 -7.74 7.53
N ASP A 57 12.68 -7.74 8.56
CA ASP A 57 12.57 -8.65 9.72
C ASP A 57 11.47 -8.25 10.73
N VAL A 58 10.74 -7.14 10.49
CA VAL A 58 9.66 -6.72 11.38
C VAL A 58 8.63 -7.86 11.53
N PRO A 59 8.27 -8.25 12.77
CA PRO A 59 7.26 -9.27 12.99
C PRO A 59 5.94 -8.85 12.35
N ARG A 60 5.41 -9.69 11.44
CA ARG A 60 4.15 -9.42 10.76
C ARG A 60 3.00 -9.15 11.74
N GLU A 61 2.94 -9.89 12.84
CA GLU A 61 1.93 -9.71 13.89
C GLU A 61 1.93 -8.29 14.47
N ASN A 62 3.10 -7.67 14.65
CA ASN A 62 3.21 -6.29 15.15
C ASN A 62 2.68 -5.29 14.11
N LEU A 63 3.01 -5.50 12.84
CA LEU A 63 2.58 -4.64 11.75
C LEU A 63 1.06 -4.77 11.52
N GLU A 64 0.54 -5.99 11.49
CA GLU A 64 -0.90 -6.28 11.34
C GLU A 64 -1.70 -5.72 12.52
N SER A 65 -1.21 -5.88 13.75
CA SER A 65 -1.85 -5.31 14.95
C SER A 65 -1.92 -3.78 14.89
N LEU A 66 -0.82 -3.13 14.49
CA LEU A 66 -0.77 -1.67 14.32
C LEU A 66 -1.73 -1.18 13.23
N VAL A 67 -1.71 -1.82 12.07
CA VAL A 67 -2.60 -1.47 10.95
C VAL A 67 -4.07 -1.67 11.34
N SER A 68 -4.41 -2.80 11.97
CA SER A 68 -5.76 -3.10 12.46
C SER A 68 -6.23 -2.07 13.49
N GLY A 69 -5.37 -1.72 14.44
CA GLY A 69 -5.65 -0.68 15.43
C GLY A 69 -5.90 0.68 14.78
N LEU A 70 -5.08 1.07 13.80
CA LEU A 70 -5.24 2.34 13.07
C LEU A 70 -6.53 2.40 12.25
N VAL A 71 -6.94 1.28 11.64
CA VAL A 71 -8.22 1.17 10.94
C VAL A 71 -9.40 1.32 11.91
N ALA A 72 -9.31 0.72 13.11
CA ALA A 72 -10.35 0.83 14.13
C ALA A 72 -10.56 2.27 14.65
N ILE A 73 -9.50 3.10 14.61
CA ILE A 73 -9.52 4.52 15.00
C ILE A 73 -9.42 5.46 13.79
N ARG A 74 -9.84 5.02 12.59
CA ARG A 74 -9.69 5.79 11.36
C ARG A 74 -10.32 7.19 11.44
N ASP A 75 -11.47 7.30 12.09
CA ASP A 75 -12.24 8.55 12.15
C ASP A 75 -11.84 9.44 13.34
N GLU A 76 -10.87 8.98 14.16
CA GLU A 76 -10.33 9.73 15.30
C GLU A 76 -9.29 10.79 14.85
N PRO A 77 -9.03 11.80 15.70
CA PRO A 77 -8.01 12.81 15.44
C PRO A 77 -6.61 12.23 15.21
N VAL A 78 -5.80 12.94 14.43
CA VAL A 78 -4.40 12.57 14.10
C VAL A 78 -3.57 12.31 15.36
N GLU A 79 -3.83 13.04 16.43
CA GLU A 79 -3.18 12.91 17.74
C GLU A 79 -3.41 11.52 18.34
N ARG A 80 -4.61 10.97 18.18
CA ARG A 80 -4.95 9.62 18.67
C ARG A 80 -4.27 8.54 17.85
N LYS A 81 -4.20 8.72 16.52
CA LYS A 81 -3.46 7.85 15.59
C LYS A 81 -1.96 7.84 15.92
N LYS A 82 -1.37 9.00 16.18
CA LYS A 82 0.04 9.15 16.61
C LYS A 82 0.33 8.39 17.90
N ALA A 83 -0.52 8.55 18.92
CA ALA A 83 -0.34 7.85 20.19
C ALA A 83 -0.35 6.32 20.05
N LEU A 84 -1.18 5.78 19.14
CA LEU A 84 -1.19 4.35 18.84
C LEU A 84 0.12 3.91 18.16
N ILE A 85 0.62 4.69 17.19
CA ILE A 85 1.87 4.39 16.49
C ILE A 85 3.06 4.43 17.46
N ASP A 86 3.15 5.46 18.31
CA ASP A 86 4.19 5.59 19.32
C ASP A 86 4.16 4.43 20.33
N GLY A 87 2.95 3.98 20.72
CA GLY A 87 2.75 2.87 21.66
C GLY A 87 2.96 1.47 21.08
N SER A 88 3.10 1.34 19.76
CA SER A 88 3.17 0.03 19.08
C SER A 88 4.55 -0.64 19.13
N GLY A 89 5.59 0.10 19.52
CA GLY A 89 6.98 -0.39 19.46
C GLY A 89 7.54 -0.55 18.04
N ILE A 90 6.79 -0.17 17.00
CA ILE A 90 7.21 -0.28 15.60
C ILE A 90 8.46 0.56 15.30
N ALA A 91 8.72 1.61 16.09
CA ALA A 91 9.89 2.46 15.98
C ALA A 91 11.23 1.69 16.10
N ALA A 92 11.25 0.58 16.85
CA ALA A 92 12.43 -0.27 16.99
C ALA A 92 12.85 -0.95 15.67
N TRP A 93 11.94 -0.99 14.69
CA TRP A 93 12.12 -1.66 13.41
C TRP A 93 12.36 -0.69 12.26
N LEU A 94 12.53 0.61 12.53
CA LEU A 94 12.84 1.62 11.51
C LEU A 94 14.19 1.33 10.84
N LYS A 95 14.24 1.42 9.51
CA LYS A 95 15.49 1.43 8.75
C LYS A 95 16.30 2.70 9.08
N ALA A 96 17.62 2.58 9.03
CA ALA A 96 18.51 3.72 9.22
C ALA A 96 18.15 4.86 8.25
N GLY A 97 18.03 6.09 8.76
CA GLY A 97 17.66 7.26 7.98
C GLY A 97 16.15 7.49 7.78
N VAL A 98 15.29 6.61 8.31
CA VAL A 98 13.83 6.82 8.33
C VAL A 98 13.42 7.33 9.70
N SER A 99 12.69 8.46 9.73
CA SER A 99 12.19 9.01 10.99
C SER A 99 10.83 8.41 11.38
N LEU A 100 10.53 8.39 12.68
CA LEU A 100 9.21 8.00 13.17
C LEU A 100 8.10 8.91 12.62
N ALA A 101 8.41 10.18 12.35
CA ALA A 101 7.49 11.12 11.73
C ALA A 101 7.14 10.73 10.29
N ASP A 102 8.12 10.24 9.51
CA ASP A 102 7.89 9.77 8.14
C ASP A 102 7.02 8.50 8.12
N LEU A 103 7.33 7.53 8.99
CA LEU A 103 6.51 6.33 9.16
C LEU A 103 5.07 6.69 9.56
N THR A 104 4.93 7.59 10.53
CA THR A 104 3.63 8.06 11.00
C THR A 104 2.82 8.69 9.88
N SER A 105 3.44 9.56 9.07
CA SER A 105 2.79 10.18 7.92
C SER A 105 2.32 9.14 6.91
N ARG A 106 3.17 8.15 6.58
CA ARG A 106 2.84 7.07 5.63
C ARG A 106 1.69 6.20 6.14
N LEU A 107 1.71 5.81 7.41
CA LEU A 107 0.67 4.98 8.03
C LEU A 107 -0.68 5.71 8.08
N ILE A 108 -0.70 6.98 8.46
CA ILE A 108 -1.94 7.77 8.47
C ILE A 108 -2.50 7.94 7.04
N GLN A 109 -1.64 8.25 6.07
CA GLN A 109 -2.05 8.34 4.66
C GLN A 109 -2.58 7.02 4.11
N LEU A 110 -2.06 5.88 4.55
CA LEU A 110 -2.58 4.56 4.18
C LEU A 110 -4.00 4.35 4.73
N CYS A 111 -4.24 4.70 6.00
CA CYS A 111 -5.56 4.57 6.64
C CYS A 111 -6.61 5.48 6.01
N ASP A 112 -6.24 6.70 5.63
CA ASP A 112 -7.17 7.67 5.03
C ASP A 112 -7.43 7.37 3.54
N LYS A 113 -6.61 6.53 2.89
CA LYS A 113 -6.78 6.10 1.49
C LYS A 113 -7.63 4.85 1.30
N VAL A 114 -8.09 4.17 2.36
CA VAL A 114 -9.00 3.01 2.24
C VAL A 114 -10.40 3.53 1.88
N PRO A 115 -10.89 3.36 0.63
CA PRO A 115 -12.23 3.78 0.27
C PRO A 115 -13.22 2.84 0.97
N THR A 116 -14.19 3.43 1.68
CA THR A 116 -15.40 2.74 2.15
C THR A 116 -16.17 2.09 1.02
#